data_AF-A0AAW2SQW0-F1
#
_entry.id   AF-A0AAW2SQW0-F1
#
_cell.length_a   1.000
_cell.length_b   1.000
_cell.length_c   1.000
_cell.angle_alpha   90.00
_cell.angle_beta   90.00
_cell.angle_gamma   90.00
#
_symmetry.space_group_name_H-M   'P 1'
#
loop_
_entity.id
_entity.type
_entity.pdbx_description
1 polymer ?
#
loop_
_entity_poly.entity_id
_entity_poly.type
_entity_poly.pdbx_seq_one_letter_code
_entity_poly.pdbx_strand_id
1 'polypeptide(L)'
;MLFGLTNAPAAFMALMNRTFQEYLDRFIIIFIDDILVYSKNSEEHEQHLRIVLQILKEKELYAKLSKCEFWVNQVVFLGHVISGDGIMPDPSKVKAVMEWRIPKNATKVRSFLGLAGYYRILE
;
A
#
# COMPACT_ATOMS: atom_id res chain seq x y z
N MET A 1 -6.28 14.36 -11.29
CA MET A 1 -7.02 15.00 -10.17
C MET A 1 -6.20 16.17 -9.66
N LEU A 2 -6.80 17.27 -9.21
CA LEU A 2 -6.04 18.38 -8.60
C LEU A 2 -5.59 17.97 -7.19
N PHE A 3 -4.32 18.24 -6.86
CA PHE A 3 -3.80 18.02 -5.52
C PHE A 3 -4.42 19.02 -4.52
N GLY A 4 -4.66 18.57 -3.28
CA GLY A 4 -5.16 19.42 -2.19
C GLY A 4 -6.67 19.47 -2.00
N LEU A 5 -7.45 18.80 -2.87
CA LEU A 5 -8.89 18.63 -2.66
C LEU A 5 -9.17 17.56 -1.61
N THR A 6 -9.93 17.90 -0.56
CA THR A 6 -10.23 17.00 0.57
C THR A 6 -10.80 15.64 0.14
N ASN A 7 -11.64 15.63 -0.90
CA ASN A 7 -12.32 14.41 -1.37
C ASN A 7 -11.60 13.71 -2.53
N ALA A 8 -10.45 14.24 -2.98
CA ALA A 8 -9.71 13.62 -4.08
C ALA A 8 -9.31 12.15 -3.78
N PRO A 9 -8.74 11.82 -2.62
CA PRO A 9 -8.39 10.43 -2.31
C PRO A 9 -9.61 9.50 -2.30
N ALA A 10 -10.73 9.94 -1.71
CA ALA A 10 -11.96 9.14 -1.64
C ALA A 10 -12.55 8.87 -3.04
N ALA A 11 -12.58 9.89 -3.90
CA ALA A 11 -13.07 9.74 -5.25
C ALA A 11 -12.12 8.89 -6.12
N PHE A 12 -10.80 8.99 -5.92
CA PHE A 12 -9.85 8.12 -6.60
C PHE A 12 -9.97 6.66 -6.15
N MET A 13 -10.10 6.41 -4.84
CA MET A 13 -10.37 5.06 -4.33
C MET A 13 -11.68 4.48 -4.90
N ALA A 14 -12.74 5.28 -5.01
CA ALA A 14 -14.00 4.82 -5.60
C ALA A 14 -13.85 4.44 -7.08
N LEU A 15 -13.05 5.20 -7.84
CA LEU A 15 -12.71 4.87 -9.22
C LEU A 15 -11.92 3.56 -9.28
N MET A 16 -10.86 3.43 -8.49
CA MET A 16 -10.00 2.25 -8.48
C MET A 16 -10.76 0.99 -8.06
N ASN A 17 -11.59 1.09 -7.02
CA ASN A 17 -12.41 -0.03 -6.55
C ASN A 17 -13.40 -0.51 -7.61
N ARG A 18 -13.99 0.41 -8.40
CA ARG A 18 -14.89 0.04 -9.51
C ARG A 18 -14.12 -0.57 -10.68
N THR A 19 -12.95 -0.03 -11.01
CA THR A 19 -12.10 -0.51 -12.10
C THR A 19 -11.58 -1.93 -11.86
N PHE A 20 -11.15 -2.22 -10.62
CA PHE A 20 -10.53 -3.50 -10.26
C PHE A 20 -11.46 -4.43 -9.49
N GLN A 21 -12.76 -4.12 -9.40
CA GLN A 21 -13.74 -4.81 -8.55
C GLN A 21 -13.69 -6.34 -8.66
N GLU A 22 -13.48 -6.86 -9.87
CA GLU A 22 -13.43 -8.30 -10.14
C GLU A 22 -12.20 -9.01 -9.54
N TYR A 23 -11.13 -8.26 -9.28
CA TYR A 23 -9.81 -8.75 -8.91
C TYR A 23 -9.38 -8.34 -7.49
N LEU A 24 -10.12 -7.41 -6.88
CA LEU A 24 -9.96 -7.04 -5.46
C LEU A 24 -10.05 -8.28 -4.58
N ASP A 25 -9.17 -8.34 -3.58
CA ASP A 25 -9.08 -9.41 -2.59
C ASP A 25 -8.82 -10.83 -3.15
N ARG A 26 -8.61 -10.96 -4.47
CA ARG A 26 -8.18 -12.22 -5.11
C ARG A 26 -6.67 -12.23 -5.32
N PHE A 27 -6.15 -11.20 -5.99
CA PHE A 27 -4.72 -11.02 -6.25
C PHE A 27 -4.31 -9.55 -6.28
N ILE A 28 -5.25 -8.62 -6.06
CA ILE A 28 -5.01 -7.18 -6.01
C ILE A 28 -5.48 -6.61 -4.67
N ILE A 29 -4.64 -5.80 -4.05
CA ILE A 29 -5.02 -4.88 -2.97
C ILE A 29 -4.75 -3.47 -3.45
N ILE A 30 -5.70 -2.55 -3.24
CA ILE A 30 -5.58 -1.16 -3.64
C ILE A 30 -5.72 -0.26 -2.43
N PHE A 31 -4.82 0.72 -2.32
CA PHE A 31 -4.93 1.78 -1.34
C PHE A 31 -4.57 3.13 -1.96
N ILE A 32 -5.58 3.97 -2.16
CA ILE A 32 -5.45 5.27 -2.83
C ILE A 32 -4.71 5.10 -4.17
N ASP A 33 -3.43 5.49 -4.23
CA ASP A 33 -2.61 5.49 -5.45
C ASP A 33 -1.77 4.21 -5.62
N ASP A 34 -1.67 3.36 -4.59
CA ASP A 34 -0.83 2.18 -4.59
C ASP A 34 -1.62 0.91 -4.93
N ILE A 35 -1.09 0.11 -5.85
CA ILE A 35 -1.65 -1.17 -6.28
C ILE A 35 -0.65 -2.27 -5.91
N LEU A 36 -1.05 -3.17 -5.03
CA LEU A 36 -0.30 -4.37 -4.68
C LEU A 36 -0.86 -5.55 -5.47
N VAL A 37 0.00 -6.24 -6.21
CA VAL A 37 -0.32 -7.47 -6.93
C VAL A 37 0.44 -8.62 -6.28
N TYR A 38 -0.25 -9.66 -5.85
CA TYR A 38 0.36 -10.84 -5.21
C TYR A 38 -0.12 -12.13 -5.87
N SER A 39 0.70 -13.18 -5.83
CA SER A 39 0.44 -14.44 -6.54
C SER A 39 1.21 -15.58 -5.89
N LYS A 40 0.82 -16.84 -6.13
CA LYS A 40 1.46 -18.00 -5.47
C LYS A 40 2.75 -18.44 -6.16
N ASN A 41 2.83 -18.24 -7.48
CA ASN A 41 3.97 -18.63 -8.31
C ASN A 41 4.20 -17.57 -9.39
N SER A 42 5.35 -17.66 -10.08
CA SER A 42 5.78 -16.70 -11.09
C SER A 42 4.90 -16.68 -12.33
N GLU A 43 4.35 -17.83 -12.72
CA GLU A 43 3.51 -17.96 -13.92
C GLU A 43 2.16 -17.25 -13.72
N GLU A 44 1.51 -17.50 -12.59
CA GLU A 44 0.31 -16.75 -12.16
C GLU A 44 0.62 -15.26 -12.03
N HIS A 45 1.79 -14.90 -11.49
CA HIS A 45 2.17 -13.50 -11.33
C HIS A 45 2.31 -12.78 -12.67
N GLU A 46 2.86 -13.43 -13.71
CA GLU A 46 2.91 -12.86 -15.05
C GLU A 46 1.50 -12.57 -15.58
N GLN A 47 0.58 -13.52 -15.40
CA GLN A 47 -0.80 -13.39 -15.85
C GLN A 47 -1.51 -12.25 -15.12
N HIS A 48 -1.39 -12.19 -13.79
CA HIS A 48 -1.97 -11.12 -12.98
C HIS A 48 -1.41 -9.75 -13.36
N LEU A 49 -0.09 -9.62 -13.54
CA LEU A 49 0.51 -8.36 -13.99
C LEU A 49 0.01 -7.95 -15.37
N ARG A 50 -0.13 -8.90 -16.30
CA ARG A 50 -0.66 -8.64 -17.64
C ARG A 50 -2.09 -8.09 -17.57
N ILE A 51 -2.95 -8.69 -16.75
CA ILE A 51 -4.33 -8.23 -16.51
C ILE A 51 -4.32 -6.80 -15.95
N VAL A 52 -3.53 -6.55 -14.90
CA VAL A 52 -3.48 -5.22 -14.25
C VAL A 52 -3.00 -4.15 -15.21
N LEU A 53 -1.90 -4.39 -15.93
CA LEU A 53 -1.35 -3.44 -16.90
C LEU A 53 -2.31 -3.19 -18.07
N GLN A 54 -3.05 -4.21 -18.50
CA GLN A 54 -4.06 -4.08 -19.54
C GLN A 54 -5.22 -3.20 -19.08
N ILE A 55 -5.74 -3.43 -17.87
CA ILE A 55 -6.81 -2.60 -17.28
C ILE A 55 -6.35 -1.15 -17.12
N LEU A 56 -5.13 -0.94 -16.61
CA LEU A 56 -4.54 0.40 -16.49
C LEU A 56 -4.49 1.11 -17.85
N LYS A 57 -4.05 0.41 -18.90
CA LYS A 57 -4.03 0.94 -20.26
C LYS A 57 -5.42 1.28 -20.79
N GLU A 58 -6.40 0.39 -20.60
CA GLU A 58 -7.78 0.58 -21.08
C GLU A 58 -8.51 1.73 -20.37
N LYS A 59 -8.18 1.98 -19.10
CA LYS A 59 -8.75 3.07 -18.30
C LYS A 59 -7.91 4.35 -18.32
N GLU A 60 -6.86 4.39 -19.13
CA GLU A 60 -5.92 5.51 -19.24
C GLU A 60 -5.34 5.93 -17.87
N LEU A 61 -5.08 4.95 -17.01
CA LEU A 61 -4.44 5.10 -15.73
C LEU A 61 -2.94 4.81 -15.87
N TYR A 62 -2.10 5.74 -15.42
CA TYR A 62 -0.67 5.68 -15.64
C TYR A 62 0.07 5.45 -14.32
N ALA A 63 0.83 4.36 -14.26
CA ALA A 63 1.75 4.10 -13.16
C ALA A 63 3.10 4.78 -13.41
N LYS A 64 3.69 5.35 -12.35
CA LYS A 64 5.03 5.94 -12.44
C LYS A 64 6.07 4.83 -12.28
N LEU A 65 6.68 4.41 -13.39
CA LEU A 65 7.64 3.30 -13.43
C LEU A 65 8.77 3.41 -12.38
N SER A 66 9.28 4.63 -12.10
CA SER A 66 10.32 4.84 -11.09
C SER A 66 9.89 4.64 -9.64
N LYS A 67 8.60 4.38 -9.40
CA LYS A 67 8.05 4.01 -8.09
C LYS A 67 7.48 2.59 -8.07
N CYS A 68 7.55 1.86 -9.18
CA CYS A 68 7.03 0.51 -9.29
C CYS A 68 8.15 -0.51 -9.01
N GLU A 69 7.82 -1.53 -8.24
CA GLU A 69 8.66 -2.70 -8.00
C GLU A 69 7.98 -3.90 -8.62
N PHE A 70 8.71 -4.69 -9.41
CA PHE A 70 8.18 -5.87 -10.09
C PHE A 70 9.04 -7.09 -9.77
N TRP A 71 8.43 -8.27 -9.73
CA TRP A 71 9.13 -9.55 -9.54
C TRP A 71 9.96 -9.62 -8.25
N VAL A 72 9.43 -9.05 -7.17
CA VAL A 72 10.06 -9.06 -5.85
C VAL A 72 9.38 -10.05 -4.93
N ASN A 73 10.15 -10.77 -4.12
CA ASN A 73 9.63 -11.70 -3.11
C ASN A 73 9.16 -11.00 -1.83
N GLN A 74 9.54 -9.73 -1.67
CA GLN A 74 9.13 -8.87 -0.58
C GLN A 74 8.91 -7.45 -1.10
N VAL A 75 7.91 -6.76 -0.59
CA VAL A 75 7.60 -5.38 -0.96
C VAL A 75 7.17 -4.58 0.26
N VAL A 76 7.53 -3.30 0.30
CA VAL A 76 7.02 -2.38 1.32
C VAL A 76 5.71 -1.77 0.83
N PHE A 77 4.61 -2.08 1.52
CA PHE A 77 3.28 -1.56 1.21
C PHE A 77 2.64 -1.00 2.49
N LEU A 78 2.20 0.26 2.44
CA LEU A 78 1.57 0.96 3.58
C LEU A 78 2.36 0.86 4.89
N GLY A 79 3.69 0.97 4.83
CA GLY A 79 4.55 0.91 6.02
C GLY A 79 4.68 -0.49 6.65
N HIS A 80 4.32 -1.53 5.91
CA HIS A 80 4.53 -2.93 6.23
C HIS A 80 5.37 -3.61 5.16
N VAL A 81 6.19 -4.58 5.55
CA VAL A 81 6.88 -5.48 4.64
C VAL A 81 5.96 -6.69 4.43
N ILE A 82 5.56 -6.92 3.19
CA ILE A 82 4.77 -8.07 2.78
C ILE A 82 5.70 -9.06 2.10
N SER A 83 5.71 -10.30 2.57
CA SER A 83 6.56 -11.38 2.07
C SER A 83 5.81 -12.72 2.09
N GLY A 84 6.42 -13.77 1.54
CA GLY A 84 5.89 -15.14 1.64
C GLY A 84 5.75 -15.65 3.06
N ASP A 85 6.53 -15.12 4.01
CA ASP A 85 6.50 -15.51 5.43
C ASP A 85 5.42 -14.78 6.23
N GLY A 86 4.76 -13.79 5.62
CA GLY A 86 3.69 -13.00 6.22
C GLY A 86 3.92 -11.49 6.14
N ILE A 87 3.16 -10.76 6.96
CA ILE A 87 3.15 -9.30 7.03
C ILE A 87 3.91 -8.87 8.30
N MET A 88 4.93 -8.04 8.13
CA MET A 88 5.74 -7.50 9.23
C MET A 88 5.72 -5.97 9.19
N PRO A 89 5.88 -5.27 10.32
CA PRO A 89 6.13 -3.83 10.32
C PRO A 89 7.42 -3.50 9.55
N ASP A 90 7.43 -2.39 8.83
CA ASP A 90 8.67 -1.86 8.25
C ASP A 90 9.70 -1.57 9.36
N PRO A 91 10.89 -2.19 9.36
CA PRO A 91 11.93 -1.97 10.34
C PRO A 91 12.30 -0.49 10.51
N SER A 92 12.21 0.32 9.46
CA SER A 92 12.48 1.76 9.51
C SER A 92 11.48 2.50 10.39
N LYS A 93 10.21 2.07 10.37
CA LYS A 93 9.12 2.64 11.16
C LYS A 93 9.18 2.17 12.61
N VAL A 94 9.53 0.90 12.82
CA VAL A 94 9.83 0.36 14.17
C VAL A 94 10.98 1.14 14.81
N LYS A 95 12.07 1.35 14.07
CA LYS A 95 13.21 2.14 14.55
C LYS A 95 12.81 3.57 14.91
N ALA A 96 11.98 4.21 14.10
CA ALA A 96 11.48 5.56 14.38
C ALA A 96 10.68 5.64 15.69
N VAL A 97 9.92 4.59 16.04
CA VAL A 97 9.21 4.48 17.32
C VAL A 97 10.19 4.29 18.48
N MET A 98 11.19 3.41 18.30
CA MET A 98 12.20 3.12 19.32
C MET A 98 13.09 4.33 19.64
N GLU A 99 13.44 5.12 18.63
CA GLU A 99 14.28 6.32 18.77
C GLU A 99 13.45 7.58 19.09
N TRP A 100 12.13 7.44 19.29
CA TRP A 100 11.24 8.58 19.51
C TRP A 100 11.56 9.30 20.81
N ARG A 101 11.91 10.58 20.72
CA ARG A 101 12.22 11.41 21.90
C ARG A 101 10.99 11.55 22.79
N ILE A 102 11.21 11.44 24.12
CA ILE A 102 10.14 11.54 25.13
C ILE A 102 9.26 12.78 24.86
N PRO A 103 7.95 12.59 24.56
CA PRO A 103 7.07 13.68 24.18
C PRO A 103 6.82 14.61 25.38
N LYS A 104 7.03 15.91 25.19
CA LYS A 104 6.92 16.94 26.24
C LYS A 104 5.57 17.69 26.27
N ASN A 105 4.64 17.33 25.39
CA ASN A 105 3.32 17.98 25.32
C ASN A 105 2.25 17.03 24.78
N ALA A 106 0.98 17.37 25.02
CA ALA A 106 -0.17 16.55 24.64
C ALA A 106 -0.26 16.27 23.13
N THR A 107 0.17 17.21 22.27
CA THR A 107 0.19 16.99 20.81
C THR A 107 1.19 15.90 20.44
N LYS A 108 2.41 15.95 20.97
CA LYS A 108 3.45 14.93 20.71
C LYS A 108 3.07 13.57 21.29
N VAL A 109 2.40 13.55 22.45
CA VAL A 109 1.87 12.30 23.03
C VAL A 109 0.83 11.69 22.09
N ARG A 110 -0.13 12.48 21.58
CA ARG A 110 -1.14 11.98 20.63
C ARG A 110 -0.51 11.49 19.32
N SER A 111 0.48 12.19 18.78
CA SER A 111 1.19 11.75 17.58
C SER A 111 1.92 10.42 17.80
N PHE A 112 2.59 10.25 18.93
CA PHE A 112 3.24 8.99 19.30
C PHE A 112 2.23 7.85 19.43
N LEU A 113 1.14 8.07 20.17
CA LEU A 113 0.08 7.07 20.35
C LEU A 113 -0.57 6.67 19.02
N GLY A 114 -0.74 7.61 18.09
CA GLY A 114 -1.25 7.31 16.75
C GLY A 114 -0.32 6.39 15.96
N LEU A 115 0.99 6.68 15.96
CA LEU A 115 1.99 5.85 15.29
C LEU A 115 2.10 4.46 15.93
N ALA A 116 2.24 4.40 17.25
CA ALA A 116 2.33 3.13 17.98
C ALA A 116 1.03 2.31 17.84
N GLY A 117 -0.12 2.96 17.82
CA GLY A 117 -1.42 2.33 17.63
C GLY A 117 -1.58 1.68 16.24
N TYR A 118 -0.96 2.24 15.19
CA TYR A 118 -1.01 1.68 13.84
C TYR A 118 -0.33 0.30 13.75
N TYR A 119 0.75 0.09 14.49
CA TYR A 119 1.52 -1.16 14.49
C TYR A 119 1.07 -2.18 15.54
N ARG A 120 -0.04 -1.92 16.25
CA ARG A 120 -0.54 -2.79 17.32
C ARG A 120 -1.30 -4.02 16.80
N ILE A 121 -1.73 -4.06 15.54
CA ILE A 121 -2.65 -5.09 14.99
C ILE A 121 -1.88 -6.16 14.19
N LEU A 122 -0.80 -6.71 14.74
CA LEU A 122 -0.10 -7.86 14.12
C LEU A 122 0.04 -9.04 15.09
N GLU A 123 -0.92 -9.19 16.01
CA GLU A 123 -1.17 -10.43 16.75
C GLU A 123 -2.40 -11.14 16.21
#